data_AF-A0A1E3VVH9-F1
#
_entry.id   AF-A0A1E3VVH9-F1
#
_cell.length_a   1.000
_cell.length_b   1.000
_cell.length_c   1.000
_cell.angle_alpha   90.00
_cell.angle_beta   90.00
_cell.angle_gamma   90.00
#
_symmetry.space_group_name_H-M   'P 1'
#
loop_
_entity.id
_entity.type
_entity.pdbx_description
1 polymer ?
#
loop_
_entity_poly.entity_id
_entity_poly.type
_entity_poly.pdbx_seq_one_letter_code
_entity_poly.pdbx_strand_id
1 'polypeptide(L)'
;MQGAVRLTPTTVASLTADYYPHLSDGGTALRDPFVYEGTRYIASPREKTAESNRVVKARILGAMTEWAWSYGIRHIQTVIDAPLLRSFKKVNSQTFALGSAHPYGGGKGVPGGGTCMAIRLPVTERAITEIRSYGALEYSPAPEAFAYPNAAPQFRDVA
;
A
#
# COMPACT_ATOMS: atom_id res chain seq x y z
N MET A 1 19.17 7.98 -0.61
CA MET A 1 17.83 7.34 -0.56
C MET A 1 16.92 8.08 -1.53
N GLN A 2 16.18 7.40 -2.42
CA GLN A 2 15.26 8.05 -3.40
C GLN A 2 13.78 7.95 -2.97
N GLY A 3 13.51 7.36 -1.80
CA GLY A 3 12.17 7.25 -1.24
C GLY A 3 12.10 6.23 -0.12
N ALA A 4 10.95 6.18 0.56
CA ALA A 4 10.69 5.32 1.70
C ALA A 4 9.20 5.02 1.83
N VAL A 5 8.87 3.93 2.52
CA VAL A 5 7.54 3.61 3.03
C VAL A 5 7.70 2.84 4.33
N ARG A 6 6.78 3.04 5.28
CA ARG A 6 6.73 2.26 6.52
C ARG A 6 5.58 1.26 6.43
N LEU A 7 5.86 -0.02 6.69
CA LEU A 7 4.87 -1.06 6.82
C LEU A 7 4.68 -1.41 8.30
N THR A 8 3.43 -1.44 8.76
CA THR A 8 3.07 -1.80 10.13
C THR A 8 2.01 -2.91 10.12
N PRO A 9 2.13 -3.98 10.93
CA PRO A 9 1.08 -4.99 11.02
C PRO A 9 -0.23 -4.35 11.49
N THR A 10 -1.33 -4.56 10.74
CA THR A 10 -2.62 -3.97 11.11
C THR A 10 -3.19 -4.54 12.42
N THR A 11 -2.68 -5.67 12.91
CA THR A 11 -3.04 -6.22 14.23
C THR A 11 -2.44 -5.44 15.39
N VAL A 12 -1.33 -4.73 15.18
CA VAL A 12 -0.65 -3.94 16.22
C VAL A 12 -1.13 -2.50 16.20
N ALA A 13 -0.92 -1.81 15.08
CA ALA A 13 -1.34 -0.41 14.93
C ALA A 13 -1.81 -0.17 13.49
N SER A 14 -2.93 0.53 13.33
CA SER A 14 -3.47 0.81 12.02
C SER A 14 -4.04 2.22 11.93
N LEU A 15 -3.45 3.08 11.10
CA LEU A 15 -4.00 4.39 10.75
C LEU A 15 -5.45 4.29 10.27
N THR A 16 -5.75 3.35 9.37
CA THR A 16 -7.10 3.15 8.87
C THR A 16 -8.04 2.69 9.98
N ALA A 17 -7.68 1.69 10.79
CA ALA A 17 -8.58 1.19 11.83
C ALA A 17 -8.76 2.19 13.00
N ASP A 18 -7.68 2.90 13.38
CA ASP A 18 -7.64 3.70 14.60
C ASP A 18 -8.14 5.13 14.39
N TYR A 19 -7.93 5.70 13.19
CA TYR A 19 -8.27 7.11 12.91
C TYR A 19 -9.26 7.28 11.76
N TYR A 20 -9.27 6.35 10.81
CA TYR A 20 -10.10 6.45 9.60
C TYR A 20 -11.03 5.24 9.37
N PRO A 21 -11.67 4.66 10.41
CA PRO A 21 -12.47 3.45 10.22
C PRO A 21 -13.68 3.69 9.32
N HIS A 22 -14.16 4.94 9.26
CA HIS A 22 -15.25 5.38 8.40
C HIS A 22 -14.91 5.38 6.89
N LEU A 23 -13.64 5.19 6.50
CA LEU A 23 -13.25 5.07 5.08
C LEU A 23 -13.47 3.66 4.50
N SER A 24 -14.05 2.75 5.28
CA SER A 24 -14.49 1.44 4.80
C SER A 24 -16.00 1.35 4.86
N ASP A 25 -16.62 0.90 3.76
CA ASP A 25 -18.08 0.75 3.65
C ASP A 25 -18.62 -0.48 4.44
N GLY A 26 -17.79 -1.11 5.28
CA GLY A 26 -18.07 -2.37 5.95
C GLY A 26 -17.70 -3.60 5.10
N GLY A 27 -17.70 -4.79 5.72
CA GLY A 27 -17.46 -6.07 5.05
C GLY A 27 -15.99 -6.46 4.84
N THR A 28 -15.03 -5.55 5.05
CA THR A 28 -13.59 -5.85 5.03
C THR A 28 -12.97 -5.63 6.40
N ALA A 29 -12.33 -6.66 6.98
CA ALA A 29 -11.65 -6.55 8.27
C ALA A 29 -10.45 -5.58 8.16
N LEU A 30 -10.47 -4.47 8.91
CA LEU A 30 -9.39 -3.46 8.89
C LEU A 30 -8.12 -3.92 9.63
N ARG A 31 -8.26 -4.89 10.54
CA ARG A 31 -7.16 -5.55 11.25
C ARG A 31 -7.16 -7.04 10.90
N ASP A 32 -6.06 -7.50 10.32
CA ASP A 32 -5.91 -8.88 9.84
C ASP A 32 -4.41 -9.27 9.86
N PRO A 33 -4.04 -10.47 10.36
CA PRO A 33 -2.64 -10.92 10.41
C PRO A 33 -1.92 -10.95 9.06
N PHE A 34 -2.66 -11.00 7.96
CA PHE A 34 -2.16 -11.02 6.58
C PHE A 34 -2.33 -9.66 5.88
N VAL A 35 -2.62 -8.59 6.63
CA VAL A 35 -2.71 -7.23 6.11
C VAL A 35 -1.76 -6.31 6.87
N TYR A 36 -0.91 -5.63 6.11
CA TYR A 36 -0.02 -4.59 6.61
C TYR A 36 -0.49 -3.23 6.15
N GLU A 37 -0.22 -2.21 6.94
CA GLU A 37 -0.52 -0.83 6.59
C GLU A 37 0.72 -0.07 6.14
N GLY A 38 0.65 0.47 4.92
CA GLY A 38 1.63 1.39 4.37
C GLY A 38 1.35 2.81 4.86
N THR A 39 2.34 3.43 5.48
CA THR A 39 2.31 4.86 5.85
C THR A 39 3.61 5.55 5.46
N ARG A 40 3.60 6.88 5.43
CA ARG A 40 4.81 7.70 5.14
C ARG A 40 5.47 7.32 3.81
N TYR A 41 4.66 7.08 2.78
CA TYR A 41 5.15 6.94 1.40
C TYR A 41 5.78 8.27 0.97
N ILE A 42 7.08 8.24 0.65
CA ILE A 42 7.86 9.39 0.20
C ILE A 42 8.59 8.95 -1.06
N ALA A 43 8.41 9.66 -2.16
CA ALA A 43 9.16 9.49 -3.40
C ALA A 43 9.94 10.77 -3.70
N SER A 44 11.26 10.64 -3.84
CA SER A 44 12.19 11.74 -4.09
C SER A 44 13.14 11.33 -5.23
N PRO A 45 12.67 11.37 -6.49
CA PRO A 45 13.55 11.15 -7.62
C PRO A 45 14.59 12.28 -7.72
N ARG A 46 15.78 11.95 -8.22
CA ARG A 46 16.84 12.94 -8.47
C ARG A 46 16.41 13.99 -9.48
N GLU A 47 15.74 13.55 -10.53
CA GLU A 47 15.17 14.41 -11.56
C GLU A 47 13.65 14.48 -11.43
N LYS A 48 13.08 15.68 -11.58
CA LYS A 48 11.63 15.90 -11.50
C LYS A 48 10.93 15.64 -12.84
N THR A 49 11.26 14.54 -13.50
CA THR A 49 10.63 14.11 -14.76
C THR A 49 9.52 13.09 -14.50
N ALA A 50 8.55 12.97 -15.41
CA ALA A 50 7.50 11.96 -15.31
C ALA A 50 8.08 10.54 -15.25
N GLU A 51 9.14 10.30 -16.01
CA GLU A 51 9.85 9.02 -16.08
C GLU A 51 10.57 8.69 -14.78
N SER A 52 11.35 9.61 -14.22
CA SER A 52 12.02 9.39 -12.93
C SER A 52 11.01 9.17 -11.80
N ASN A 53 9.87 9.88 -11.82
CA ASN A 53 8.77 9.64 -10.89
C ASN A 53 8.16 8.23 -11.04
N ARG A 54 7.98 7.76 -12.27
CA ARG A 54 7.46 6.43 -12.60
C ARG A 54 8.37 5.35 -12.01
N VAL A 55 9.68 5.43 -12.30
CA VAL A 55 10.68 4.46 -11.83
C VAL A 55 10.77 4.43 -10.30
N VAL A 56 10.89 5.59 -9.64
CA VAL A 56 10.99 5.63 -8.18
C VAL A 56 9.74 5.08 -7.50
N LYS A 57 8.55 5.41 -8.02
CA LYS A 57 7.28 4.87 -7.52
C LYS A 57 7.22 3.35 -7.66
N ALA A 58 7.59 2.83 -8.82
CA ALA A 58 7.63 1.40 -9.06
C ALA A 58 8.62 0.69 -8.13
N ARG A 59 9.79 1.28 -7.87
CA ARG A 59 10.79 0.71 -6.94
C ARG A 59 10.27 0.61 -5.52
N ILE A 60 9.63 1.66 -4.99
CA ILE A 60 9.09 1.64 -3.62
C ILE A 60 7.93 0.65 -3.50
N LEU A 61 6.97 0.72 -4.44
CA LEU A 61 5.80 -0.17 -4.43
C LEU A 61 6.21 -1.62 -4.70
N GLY A 62 7.21 -1.85 -5.55
CA GLY A 62 7.75 -3.17 -5.86
C GLY A 62 8.43 -3.76 -4.64
N ALA A 63 9.36 -3.03 -4.02
CA ALA A 63 10.07 -3.47 -2.82
C ALA A 63 9.11 -3.83 -1.68
N MET A 64 8.10 -3.00 -1.40
CA MET A 64 7.14 -3.30 -0.33
C MET A 64 6.25 -4.51 -0.66
N THR A 65 5.86 -4.70 -1.92
CA THR A 65 4.98 -5.80 -2.36
C THR A 65 5.76 -7.11 -2.41
N GLU A 66 7.00 -7.10 -2.90
CA GLU A 66 7.89 -8.27 -2.93
C GLU A 66 8.27 -8.72 -1.52
N TRP A 67 8.57 -7.78 -0.62
CA TRP A 67 8.74 -8.08 0.80
C TRP A 67 7.45 -8.68 1.39
N ALA A 68 6.29 -8.04 1.16
CA ALA A 68 5.02 -8.55 1.67
C ALA A 68 4.74 -9.98 1.18
N TRP A 69 5.06 -10.26 -0.08
CA TRP A 69 4.91 -11.59 -0.69
C TRP A 69 5.81 -12.64 -0.02
N SER A 70 7.08 -12.30 0.27
CA SER A 70 8.01 -13.20 0.94
C SER A 70 7.65 -13.51 2.40
N TYR A 71 6.70 -12.78 2.99
CA TYR A 71 6.19 -12.99 4.35
C TYR A 71 4.72 -13.46 4.37
N GLY A 72 4.14 -13.84 3.22
CA GLY A 72 2.78 -14.36 3.13
C GLY A 72 1.67 -13.32 3.41
N ILE A 73 1.99 -12.02 3.30
CA ILE A 73 1.03 -10.93 3.42
C ILE A 73 0.18 -10.90 2.15
N ARG A 74 -1.13 -10.68 2.30
CA ARG A 74 -2.12 -10.72 1.20
C ARG A 74 -2.47 -9.33 0.68
N HIS A 75 -2.45 -8.33 1.55
CA HIS A 75 -2.74 -6.96 1.17
C HIS A 75 -1.86 -5.96 1.91
N ILE A 76 -1.54 -4.88 1.20
CA ILE A 76 -1.05 -3.64 1.81
C ILE A 76 -2.18 -2.62 1.77
N GLN A 77 -2.64 -2.18 2.94
CA GLN A 77 -3.66 -1.16 3.12
C GLN A 77 -3.01 0.21 3.29
N THR A 78 -3.65 1.29 2.84
CA THR A 78 -3.19 2.66 3.11
C THR A 78 -4.34 3.65 2.96
N VAL A 79 -4.27 4.75 3.68
CA VAL A 79 -5.06 5.97 3.40
C VAL A 79 -4.29 6.82 2.39
N ILE A 80 -4.98 7.32 1.37
CA ILE A 80 -4.44 8.19 0.33
C ILE A 80 -5.35 9.39 0.09
N ASP A 81 -4.82 10.44 -0.52
CA ASP A 81 -5.66 11.45 -1.16
C ASP A 81 -6.44 10.78 -2.31
N ALA A 82 -7.76 10.99 -2.35
CA ALA A 82 -8.65 10.29 -3.28
C ALA A 82 -8.25 10.44 -4.77
N PRO A 83 -7.75 11.61 -5.26
CA PRO A 83 -7.28 11.72 -6.63
C PRO A 83 -6.12 10.78 -6.99
N LEU A 84 -5.34 10.32 -6.01
CA LEU A 84 -4.20 9.42 -6.22
C LEU A 84 -4.63 7.99 -6.56
N LEU A 85 -5.89 7.59 -6.32
CA LEU A 85 -6.38 6.24 -6.66
C LEU A 85 -6.10 5.91 -8.14
N ARG A 86 -6.29 6.88 -9.04
CA ARG A 86 -5.99 6.70 -10.48
C ARG A 86 -4.51 6.39 -10.72
N SER A 87 -3.61 7.03 -9.97
CA SER A 87 -2.17 6.73 -10.08
C SER A 87 -1.84 5.35 -9.54
N PHE A 88 -2.46 4.90 -8.45
CA PHE A 88 -2.26 3.56 -7.92
C PHE A 88 -2.78 2.50 -8.89
N LYS A 89 -3.99 2.70 -9.44
CA LYS A 89 -4.58 1.80 -10.46
C LYS A 89 -3.75 1.70 -11.76
N LYS A 90 -3.02 2.76 -12.11
CA LYS A 90 -2.07 2.74 -13.25
C LYS A 90 -0.84 1.87 -12.97
N VAL A 91 -0.40 1.80 -11.72
CA VAL A 91 0.74 0.97 -11.31
C VAL A 91 0.30 -0.49 -11.15
N ASN A 92 -0.86 -0.70 -10.54
CA ASN A 92 -1.43 -2.00 -10.28
C ASN A 92 -2.95 -1.95 -10.48
N SER A 93 -3.44 -2.67 -11.49
CA SER A 93 -4.86 -2.70 -11.89
C SER A 93 -5.77 -3.32 -10.83
N GLN A 94 -5.19 -4.16 -9.95
CA GLN A 94 -5.92 -4.88 -8.90
C GLN A 94 -6.13 -4.03 -7.63
N THR A 95 -5.56 -2.82 -7.54
CA THR A 95 -5.75 -1.94 -6.39
C THR A 95 -7.21 -1.48 -6.31
N PHE A 96 -7.82 -1.65 -5.13
CA PHE A 96 -9.22 -1.33 -4.90
C PHE A 96 -9.42 -0.42 -3.68
N ALA A 97 -10.52 0.34 -3.71
CA ALA A 97 -10.95 1.16 -2.60
C ALA A 97 -11.71 0.31 -1.57
N LEU A 98 -11.53 0.61 -0.28
CA LEU A 98 -12.27 -0.03 0.81
C LEU A 98 -13.64 0.62 1.07
N GLY A 99 -13.84 1.82 0.54
CA GLY A 99 -15.07 2.56 0.63
C GLY A 99 -15.01 3.85 -0.17
N SER A 100 -16.00 4.71 0.05
CA SER A 100 -16.10 6.01 -0.61
C SER A 100 -15.02 7.01 -0.14
N ALA A 101 -14.84 8.09 -0.90
CA ALA A 101 -13.93 9.16 -0.49
C ALA A 101 -14.61 10.10 0.52
N HIS A 102 -13.87 10.55 1.54
CA HIS A 102 -14.36 11.46 2.59
C HIS A 102 -13.50 12.73 2.67
N PRO A 103 -14.10 13.87 3.04
CA PRO A 103 -13.35 15.10 3.24
C PRO A 103 -12.41 15.02 4.46
N TYR A 104 -11.28 15.72 4.39
CA TYR A 104 -10.42 16.02 5.54
C TYR A 104 -10.03 17.50 5.53
N GLY A 105 -9.62 18.05 6.68
CA GLY A 105 -9.10 19.42 6.78
C GLY A 105 -10.06 20.51 6.28
N GLY A 106 -11.38 20.33 6.47
CA GLY A 106 -12.40 21.25 5.95
C GLY A 106 -12.86 20.96 4.52
N GLY A 107 -12.27 19.98 3.84
CA GLY A 107 -12.71 19.51 2.53
C GLY A 107 -12.03 20.22 1.35
N LYS A 108 -12.52 19.93 0.14
CA LYS A 108 -11.92 20.41 -1.10
C LYS A 108 -11.98 21.94 -1.19
N GLY A 109 -10.82 22.56 -1.43
CA GLY A 109 -10.70 24.01 -1.62
C GLY A 109 -10.34 24.80 -0.36
N VAL A 110 -10.34 24.15 0.81
CA VAL A 110 -9.82 24.74 2.06
C VAL A 110 -8.31 24.54 2.13
N PRO A 111 -7.51 25.55 2.54
CA PRO A 111 -6.07 25.38 2.76
C PRO A 111 -5.79 24.22 3.73
N GLY A 112 -5.04 23.21 3.27
CA GLY A 112 -4.77 21.99 4.04
C GLY A 112 -5.89 20.94 4.01
N GLY A 113 -7.00 21.22 3.33
CA GLY A 113 -8.14 20.32 3.16
C GLY A 113 -8.15 19.60 1.82
N GLY A 114 -8.91 18.50 1.77
CA GLY A 114 -9.02 17.67 0.58
C GLY A 114 -10.03 16.54 0.76
N THR A 115 -9.89 15.49 -0.05
CA THR A 115 -10.60 14.23 0.13
C THR A 115 -9.62 13.08 0.20
N CYS A 116 -9.86 12.16 1.12
CA CYS A 116 -9.05 10.96 1.33
C CYS A 116 -9.91 9.70 1.19
N MET A 117 -9.25 8.57 1.02
CA MET A 117 -9.90 7.26 1.00
C MET A 117 -8.92 6.17 1.42
N ALA A 118 -9.44 5.04 1.89
CA ALA A 118 -8.64 3.85 2.15
C ALA A 118 -8.63 2.93 0.92
N ILE A 119 -7.46 2.38 0.62
CA ILE A 119 -7.26 1.44 -0.49
C ILE A 119 -6.52 0.18 -0.03
N ARG A 120 -6.62 -0.90 -0.80
CA ARG A 120 -5.76 -2.08 -0.70
C ARG A 120 -5.08 -2.37 -2.02
N LEU A 121 -3.78 -2.60 -1.92
CA LEU A 121 -2.95 -3.22 -2.95
C LEU A 121 -2.88 -4.72 -2.67
N PRO A 122 -3.39 -5.60 -3.55
CA PRO A 122 -3.18 -7.03 -3.44
C PRO A 122 -1.70 -7.38 -3.57
N VAL A 123 -1.25 -8.33 -2.77
CA VAL A 123 0.11 -8.87 -2.79
C VAL A 123 0.03 -10.21 -3.51
N THR A 124 0.25 -10.16 -4.83
CA THR A 124 0.20 -11.32 -5.73
C THR A 124 1.36 -11.28 -6.72
N GLU A 125 1.72 -12.42 -7.30
CA GLU A 125 2.70 -12.48 -8.40
C GLU A 125 2.31 -11.55 -9.56
N ARG A 126 1.02 -11.53 -9.91
CA ARG A 126 0.48 -10.60 -10.91
C ARG A 126 0.72 -9.15 -10.50
N ALA A 127 0.46 -8.80 -9.24
CA ALA A 127 0.64 -7.44 -8.76
C ALA A 127 2.10 -7.00 -8.84
N ILE A 128 3.04 -7.87 -8.45
CA ILE A 128 4.49 -7.64 -8.56
C ILE A 128 4.87 -7.42 -10.03
N THR A 129 4.37 -8.28 -10.93
CA THR A 129 4.63 -8.19 -12.39
C THR A 129 4.12 -6.87 -12.98
N GLU A 130 2.90 -6.45 -12.62
CA GLU A 130 2.34 -5.16 -13.06
C GLU A 130 3.18 -3.98 -12.57
N ILE A 131 3.59 -3.98 -11.29
CA ILE A 131 4.40 -2.90 -10.70
C ILE A 131 5.78 -2.80 -11.40
N ARG A 132 6.45 -3.94 -11.62
CA ARG A 132 7.75 -3.98 -12.31
C ARG A 132 7.63 -3.50 -13.76
N SER A 133 6.59 -3.95 -14.46
CA SER A 133 6.31 -3.52 -15.83
C SER A 133 6.04 -2.01 -15.90
N TYR A 134 5.24 -1.48 -14.95
CA TYR A 134 4.99 -0.05 -14.82
C TYR A 134 6.26 0.76 -14.61
N GLY A 135 7.28 0.22 -13.96
CA GLY A 135 8.56 0.88 -13.73
C GLY A 135 9.64 0.62 -14.79
N ALA A 136 9.39 -0.26 -15.77
CA ALA A 136 10.45 -0.84 -16.60
C ALA A 136 11.64 -1.34 -15.76
N LEU A 137 11.34 -1.96 -14.62
CA LEU A 137 12.36 -2.51 -13.73
C LEU A 137 12.93 -3.79 -14.36
N GLU A 138 14.24 -3.97 -14.28
CA GLU A 138 14.89 -5.21 -14.74
C GLU A 138 14.26 -6.43 -14.05
N TYR A 139 14.15 -7.52 -14.80
CA TYR A 139 13.61 -8.77 -14.28
C TYR A 139 14.55 -9.33 -13.21
N SER A 140 14.05 -9.39 -11.98
CA SER A 140 14.53 -10.30 -10.95
C SER A 140 13.43 -11.36 -10.76
N PRO A 141 13.71 -12.63 -10.50
CA PRO A 141 12.65 -13.54 -10.04
C PRO A 141 11.95 -12.91 -8.82
N ALA A 142 10.63 -13.07 -8.71
CA ALA A 142 9.96 -12.75 -7.45
C ALA A 142 10.60 -13.62 -6.36
N PRO A 143 10.79 -13.12 -5.13
CA PRO A 143 11.27 -13.96 -4.04
C PRO A 143 10.36 -15.18 -3.91
N GLU A 144 10.93 -16.34 -3.55
CA GLU A 144 10.17 -17.56 -3.36
C GLU A 144 8.94 -17.28 -2.48
N ALA A 145 7.78 -17.77 -2.93
CA ALA A 145 6.55 -17.62 -2.17
C ALA A 145 6.76 -18.26 -0.80
N PHE A 146 6.38 -17.55 0.26
CA PHE A 146 6.39 -18.13 1.60
C PHE A 146 5.47 -19.35 1.63
N ALA A 147 6.03 -20.55 1.81
CA ALA A 147 5.26 -21.77 1.98
C ALA A 147 4.53 -21.67 3.32
N TYR A 148 3.21 -21.46 3.30
CA TYR A 148 2.39 -21.35 4.49
C TYR A 148 2.59 -22.57 5.42
N PRO A 149 3.10 -22.40 6.65
CA PRO A 149 2.69 -23.29 7.72
C PRO A 149 1.21 -22.96 8.02
N ASN A 150 0.38 -23.97 8.30
CA ASN A 150 -1.05 -23.84 8.60
C ASN A 150 -1.38 -23.00 9.86
N ALA A 151 -0.42 -22.25 10.41
CA ALA A 151 -0.58 -21.41 11.59
C ALA A 151 -0.19 -19.97 11.24
N ALA A 152 -1.04 -19.02 11.64
CA ALA A 152 -0.73 -17.60 11.58
C ALA A 152 0.60 -17.33 12.32
N PRO A 153 1.44 -16.39 11.85
CA PRO A 153 2.65 -16.00 12.57
C PRO A 153 2.26 -15.58 13.99
N GLN A 154 2.73 -16.33 14.98
CA GLN A 154 2.60 -15.97 16.40
C GLN A 154 3.51 -14.76 16.64
N PHE A 155 2.94 -13.56 16.60
CA PHE A 155 3.59 -12.41 17.20
C PHE A 155 3.63 -12.67 18.70
N ARG A 156 4.84 -12.78 19.27
CA ARG A 156 5.00 -12.93 20.71
C ARG A 156 4.37 -11.70 21.37
N ASP A 157 3.44 -11.93 22.28
CA ASP A 157 2.99 -10.90 23.20
C ASP A 157 4.22 -10.37 23.95
N VAL A 158 4.52 -9.10 23.73
CA VAL A 158 5.53 -8.41 24.52
C VAL A 158 4.82 -8.06 25.84
N ALA A 159 5.16 -8.82 26.88
CA ALA A 159 4.70 -8.62 28.24
C ALA A 159 5.15 -7.28 28.83
#